data_AF-G5R3F7-F1
#
_entry.id   AF-G5R3F7-F1
#
_cell.length_a   1.000
_cell.length_b   1.000
_cell.length_c   1.000
_cell.angle_alpha   90.00
_cell.angle_beta   90.00
_cell.angle_gamma   90.00
#
_symmetry.space_group_name_H-M   'P 1'
#
loop_
_entity.id
_entity.type
_entity.pdbx_description
1 polymer ?
#
loop_
_entity_poly.entity_id
_entity_poly.type
_entity_poly.pdbx_seq_one_letter_code
_entity_poly.pdbx_strand_id
1 'polypeptide(L)'
;AEAGVYLISPFVGRIYDWYQARSPLEPYVVEEDPGVKSVRNIYDYFKQHRYETIVMGASFRRTEQILALTGCDRLTISPNLLKELKEKEEPVIRKLVPSSQMFHRPTPMTEAEFRWEHNQDAMAVEKLSEGIRLFAVDQRKLEDLLAAKL
;
A
#
# COMPACT_ATOMS: atom_id res chain seq x y z
N ALA A 1 -4.76 12.84 -0.11
CA ALA A 1 -4.11 13.68 0.92
C ALA A 1 -4.97 14.89 1.27
N GLU A 2 -5.51 15.58 0.26
CA GLU A 2 -6.30 16.82 0.39
C GLU A 2 -7.54 16.72 1.28
N ALA A 3 -8.19 15.56 1.34
CA ALA A 3 -9.35 15.33 2.21
C ALA A 3 -9.03 15.29 3.72
N GLY A 4 -7.75 15.39 4.12
CA GLY A 4 -7.37 15.46 5.53
C GLY A 4 -7.68 14.20 6.36
N VAL A 5 -7.76 13.04 5.71
CA VAL A 5 -8.01 11.77 6.42
C VAL A 5 -6.87 11.45 7.39
N TYR A 6 -7.18 10.79 8.49
CA TYR A 6 -6.20 10.52 9.55
C TYR A 6 -5.05 9.60 9.09
N LEU A 7 -5.39 8.54 8.36
CA LEU A 7 -4.45 7.50 7.93
C LEU A 7 -4.88 6.90 6.59
N ILE A 8 -3.91 6.52 5.77
CA ILE A 8 -4.13 5.71 4.56
C ILE A 8 -3.38 4.38 4.67
N SER A 9 -3.93 3.35 4.02
CA SER A 9 -3.32 2.01 3.95
C SER A 9 -3.02 1.62 2.50
N PRO A 10 -1.97 2.18 1.85
CA PRO A 10 -1.59 1.78 0.50
C PRO A 10 -1.06 0.33 0.50
N PHE A 11 -1.57 -0.47 -0.43
CA PHE A 11 -1.24 -1.90 -0.52
C PHE A 11 0.04 -2.11 -1.33
N VAL A 12 0.90 -2.99 -0.85
CA VAL A 12 2.14 -3.38 -1.55
C VAL A 12 1.92 -4.68 -2.33
N GLY A 13 1.56 -5.75 -1.63
CA GLY A 13 1.51 -7.09 -2.21
C GLY A 13 0.41 -7.30 -3.24
N ARG A 14 -0.75 -6.63 -3.15
CA ARG A 14 -1.77 -6.73 -4.22
C ARG A 14 -1.34 -6.06 -5.52
N ILE A 15 -0.50 -5.03 -5.44
CA ILE A 15 0.12 -4.41 -6.61
C ILE A 15 1.12 -5.42 -7.20
N TYR A 16 2.00 -5.98 -6.37
CA TYR A 16 2.90 -7.06 -6.78
C TYR A 16 2.17 -8.20 -7.48
N ASP A 17 1.08 -8.74 -6.89
CA ASP A 17 0.33 -9.85 -7.49
C ASP A 17 -0.21 -9.51 -8.89
N TRP A 18 -0.69 -8.28 -9.09
CA TRP A 18 -1.25 -7.85 -10.37
C TRP A 18 -0.21 -7.84 -11.48
N TYR A 19 0.98 -7.30 -11.18
CA TYR A 19 2.10 -7.26 -12.12
C TYR A 19 2.73 -8.62 -12.31
N GLN A 20 2.92 -9.40 -11.24
CA GLN A 20 3.47 -10.75 -11.30
C GLN A 20 2.66 -11.67 -12.22
N ALA A 21 1.33 -11.53 -12.24
CA ALA A 21 0.45 -12.32 -13.10
C ALA A 21 0.56 -11.97 -14.60
N ARG A 22 1.17 -10.84 -14.96
CA ARG A 22 1.24 -10.31 -16.34
C ARG A 22 2.66 -10.20 -16.87
N SER A 23 3.56 -9.74 -16.03
CA SER A 23 4.98 -9.55 -16.31
C SER A 23 5.76 -9.90 -15.03
N PRO A 24 6.05 -11.20 -14.81
CA PRO A 24 6.85 -11.68 -13.70
C PRO A 24 8.16 -10.90 -13.55
N LEU A 25 8.48 -10.52 -12.31
CA LEU A 25 9.78 -9.93 -11.99
C LEU A 25 10.75 -11.06 -11.65
N GLU A 26 11.53 -11.50 -12.64
CA GLU A 26 12.51 -12.59 -12.48
C GLU A 26 13.90 -12.21 -13.03
N PRO A 27 14.95 -12.19 -12.18
CA PRO A 27 14.91 -12.44 -10.75
C PRO A 27 14.15 -11.34 -9.99
N TYR A 28 13.55 -11.68 -8.85
CA TYR A 28 12.89 -10.68 -8.00
C TYR A 28 13.90 -9.68 -7.42
N VAL A 29 13.72 -8.39 -7.75
CA VAL A 29 14.49 -7.28 -7.20
C VAL A 29 13.54 -6.36 -6.42
N VAL A 30 13.70 -6.26 -5.10
CA VAL A 30 12.77 -5.51 -4.24
C VAL A 30 12.66 -4.03 -4.59
N GLU A 31 13.76 -3.43 -5.07
CA GLU A 31 13.78 -2.04 -5.51
C GLU A 31 12.96 -1.82 -6.79
N GLU A 32 12.66 -2.90 -7.52
CA GLU A 32 11.82 -2.87 -8.72
C GLU A 32 10.36 -3.22 -8.44
N ASP A 33 10.04 -3.70 -7.23
CA ASP A 33 8.68 -4.09 -6.83
C ASP A 33 7.70 -2.90 -6.98
N PRO A 34 6.63 -3.06 -7.79
CA PRO A 34 5.72 -1.96 -8.09
C PRO A 34 4.93 -1.49 -6.88
N GLY A 35 4.66 -2.37 -5.91
CA GLY A 35 4.01 -2.01 -4.65
C GLY A 35 4.93 -1.19 -3.74
N VAL A 36 6.22 -1.57 -3.66
CA VAL A 36 7.22 -0.80 -2.92
C VAL A 36 7.37 0.59 -3.54
N LYS A 37 7.54 0.68 -4.87
CA LYS A 37 7.62 1.97 -5.59
C LYS A 37 6.39 2.84 -5.33
N SER A 38 5.18 2.26 -5.38
CA SER A 38 3.93 2.98 -5.10
C SER A 38 3.94 3.63 -3.72
N VAL A 39 4.26 2.86 -2.66
CA VAL A 39 4.27 3.41 -1.29
C VAL A 39 5.36 4.45 -1.10
N ARG A 40 6.55 4.28 -1.71
CA ARG A 40 7.62 5.28 -1.65
C ARG A 40 7.19 6.60 -2.28
N ASN A 41 6.61 6.56 -3.47
CA ASN A 41 6.11 7.75 -4.16
C ASN A 41 5.03 8.48 -3.34
N ILE A 42 4.10 7.71 -2.74
CA ILE A 42 3.07 8.27 -1.85
C ILE A 42 3.70 8.90 -0.60
N TYR A 43 4.63 8.19 0.05
CA TYR A 43 5.32 8.69 1.24
C TYR A 43 6.07 9.99 0.94
N ASP A 44 6.87 10.01 -0.12
CA ASP A 44 7.66 11.18 -0.53
C ASP A 44 6.74 12.37 -0.83
N TYR A 45 5.68 12.17 -1.62
CA TYR A 45 4.69 13.21 -1.91
C TYR A 45 4.06 13.78 -0.63
N PHE A 46 3.70 12.92 0.32
CA PHE A 46 3.11 13.34 1.59
C PHE A 46 4.08 14.17 2.43
N LYS A 47 5.34 13.73 2.55
CA LYS A 47 6.36 14.44 3.35
C LYS A 47 6.75 15.76 2.71
N GLN A 48 6.97 15.76 1.41
CA GLN A 48 7.31 16.94 0.61
C GLN A 48 6.25 18.06 0.70
N HIS A 49 4.97 17.70 0.73
CA HIS A 49 3.86 18.65 0.79
C HIS A 49 3.30 18.86 2.22
N ARG A 50 3.98 18.30 3.23
CA ARG A 50 3.63 18.40 4.65
C ARG A 50 2.19 17.97 4.94
N TYR A 51 1.75 16.86 4.34
CA TYR A 51 0.48 16.24 4.69
C TYR A 51 0.63 15.45 6.00
N GLU A 52 -0.32 15.62 6.91
CA GLU A 52 -0.29 15.00 8.25
C GLU A 52 -0.89 13.59 8.28
N THR A 53 -1.61 13.22 7.22
CA THR A 53 -2.14 11.86 7.06
C THR A 53 -1.03 10.83 7.22
N ILE A 54 -1.22 9.88 8.13
CA ILE A 54 -0.28 8.80 8.39
C ILE A 54 -0.24 7.85 7.19
N VAL A 55 0.97 7.54 6.69
CA VAL A 55 1.18 6.55 5.64
C VAL A 55 1.47 5.19 6.29
N MET A 56 0.52 4.26 6.19
CA MET A 56 0.66 2.90 6.74
C MET A 56 0.74 1.84 5.62
N GLY A 57 1.94 1.44 5.23
CA GLY A 57 2.10 0.37 4.23
C GLY A 57 1.42 -0.94 4.68
N ALA A 58 0.71 -1.60 3.77
CA ALA A 58 -0.13 -2.77 4.07
C ALA A 58 -0.05 -3.87 3.01
N SER A 59 -0.60 -5.05 3.33
CA SER A 59 -0.78 -6.19 2.42
C SER A 59 0.52 -6.76 1.83
N PHE A 60 1.53 -7.05 2.65
CA PHE A 60 2.81 -7.60 2.19
C PHE A 60 2.72 -9.07 1.73
N ARG A 61 3.62 -9.47 0.82
CA ARG A 61 3.83 -10.88 0.40
C ARG A 61 5.10 -11.49 0.95
N ARG A 62 6.11 -10.66 1.26
CA ARG A 62 7.44 -11.11 1.67
C ARG A 62 8.17 -10.07 2.52
N THR A 63 9.15 -10.51 3.31
CA THR A 63 9.87 -9.63 4.25
C THR A 63 10.66 -8.53 3.55
N GLU A 64 11.16 -8.77 2.34
CA GLU A 64 11.96 -7.81 1.58
C GLU A 64 11.16 -6.53 1.31
N GLN A 65 9.87 -6.65 0.96
CA GLN A 65 8.98 -5.50 0.75
C GLN A 65 8.83 -4.64 2.01
N ILE A 66 8.80 -5.27 3.19
CA ILE A 66 8.69 -4.58 4.48
C ILE A 66 10.01 -3.86 4.78
N LEU A 67 11.14 -4.56 4.62
CA LEU A 67 12.47 -4.01 4.85
C LEU A 67 12.79 -2.85 3.90
N ALA A 68 12.27 -2.89 2.67
CA ALA A 68 12.40 -1.82 1.69
C ALA A 68 11.62 -0.54 2.01
N LEU A 69 10.69 -0.60 2.98
CA LEU A 69 9.85 0.50 3.45
C LEU A 69 10.11 0.87 4.91
N THR A 70 11.22 0.43 5.50
CA THR A 70 11.62 0.82 6.87
C THR A 70 11.75 2.34 6.98
N GLY A 71 11.10 2.92 7.98
CA GLY A 71 11.00 4.38 8.12
C GLY A 71 9.70 4.99 7.60
N CYS A 72 8.82 4.21 6.96
CA CYS A 72 7.41 4.57 6.79
C CYS A 72 6.77 4.84 8.16
N ASP A 73 5.75 5.70 8.22
CA ASP A 73 5.15 6.12 9.51
C ASP A 73 4.64 4.93 10.31
N ARG A 74 3.96 4.00 9.63
CA ARG A 74 3.49 2.72 10.17
C ARG A 74 3.58 1.64 9.09
N LEU A 75 3.63 0.38 9.51
CA LEU A 75 3.46 -0.78 8.64
C LEU A 75 2.55 -1.78 9.34
N THR A 76 1.52 -2.28 8.65
CA THR A 76 0.67 -3.37 9.15
C THR A 76 1.09 -4.68 8.50
N ILE A 77 1.51 -5.64 9.32
CA ILE A 77 2.23 -6.85 8.90
C ILE A 77 1.48 -8.07 9.43
N SER A 78 1.33 -9.11 8.59
CA SER A 78 0.68 -10.35 8.97
C SER A 78 1.51 -11.11 10.02
N PRO A 79 0.89 -11.93 10.90
CA PRO A 79 1.61 -12.69 11.91
C PRO A 79 2.73 -13.58 11.34
N ASN A 80 2.52 -14.17 10.15
CA ASN A 80 3.53 -15.01 9.50
C ASN A 80 4.79 -14.20 9.14
N LEU A 81 4.62 -13.05 8.49
CA LEU A 81 5.75 -12.19 8.13
C LEU A 81 6.42 -11.55 9.36
N LEU A 82 5.66 -11.26 10.42
CA LEU A 82 6.24 -10.83 11.70
C LEU A 82 7.12 -11.91 12.33
N LYS A 83 6.71 -13.17 12.24
CA LYS A 83 7.51 -14.31 12.72
C LYS A 83 8.81 -14.42 11.92
N GLU A 84 8.72 -14.38 10.59
CA GLU A 84 9.90 -14.41 9.70
C GLU A 84 10.86 -13.25 10.01
N LEU A 85 10.36 -12.03 10.23
CA LEU A 85 11.18 -10.88 10.60
C LEU A 85 11.84 -11.05 11.96
N LYS A 86 11.15 -11.65 12.94
CA LYS A 86 11.69 -11.91 14.28
C LYS A 86 12.83 -12.93 14.26
N GLU A 87 12.82 -13.85 13.31
CA GLU A 87 13.84 -14.90 13.16
C GLU A 87 15.10 -14.42 12.41
N LYS A 88 15.09 -13.22 11.82
CA LYS A 88 16.25 -12.62 11.15
C LYS A 88 17.10 -11.80 12.13
N GLU A 89 18.42 -12.04 12.12
CA GLU A 89 19.40 -11.30 12.94
C GLU A 89 20.12 -10.19 12.16
N GLU A 90 19.73 -9.96 10.91
CA GLU A 90 20.36 -8.95 10.05
C GLU A 90 20.04 -7.52 10.52
N PRO A 91 21.00 -6.59 10.43
CA PRO A 91 20.75 -5.20 10.78
C PRO A 91 19.72 -4.57 9.85
N VAL A 92 18.70 -3.94 10.43
CA VAL A 92 17.66 -3.24 9.67
C VAL A 92 18.13 -1.82 9.35
N ILE A 93 18.32 -1.54 8.06
CA ILE A 93 18.68 -0.20 7.56
C ILE A 93 17.40 0.57 7.25
N ARG A 94 17.27 1.79 7.79
CA ARG A 94 16.17 2.70 7.44
C ARG A 94 16.27 3.11 5.96
N LYS A 95 15.19 2.93 5.20
CA LYS A 95 15.11 3.26 3.77
C LYS A 95 14.36 4.55 3.49
N LEU A 96 13.25 4.78 4.18
CA LEU A 96 12.42 5.98 4.04
C LEU A 96 12.82 7.05 5.04
N VAL A 97 13.35 8.15 4.54
CA VAL A 97 13.72 9.35 5.31
C VAL A 97 12.90 10.51 4.76
N PRO A 98 12.21 11.29 5.60
CA PRO A 98 11.50 12.48 5.13
C PRO A 98 12.42 13.39 4.32
N SER A 99 11.96 13.84 3.15
CA SER A 99 12.72 14.77 2.31
C SER A 99 13.02 16.07 3.07
N SER A 100 14.21 16.63 2.88
CA SER A 100 14.54 17.99 3.29
C SER A 100 13.90 19.04 2.38
N GLN A 101 13.49 18.65 1.17
CA GLN A 101 12.83 19.51 0.21
C GLN A 101 11.34 19.62 0.53
N MET A 102 10.84 20.85 0.59
CA MET A 102 9.44 21.13 0.86
C MET A 102 8.82 21.87 -0.33
N PHE A 103 7.57 21.52 -0.62
CA PHE A 103 6.76 22.14 -1.65
C PHE A 103 5.46 22.69 -1.06
N HIS A 104 4.88 23.67 -1.76
CA HIS A 104 3.52 24.12 -1.46
C HIS A 104 2.52 23.06 -1.92
N ARG A 105 1.45 22.85 -1.14
CA ARG A 105 0.35 21.97 -1.55
C ARG A 105 -0.23 22.49 -2.86
N PRO A 106 -0.46 21.61 -3.86
CA PRO A 106 -1.10 22.02 -5.11
C PRO A 106 -2.57 22.39 -4.86
N THR A 107 -3.21 22.94 -5.88
CA THR A 107 -4.67 23.10 -5.92
C THR A 107 -5.33 21.73 -5.75
N PRO A 108 -6.39 21.62 -4.92
CA PRO A 108 -7.09 20.35 -4.76
C PRO A 108 -7.62 19.79 -6.07
N MET A 109 -7.50 18.48 -6.23
CA MET A 109 -7.99 17.75 -7.39
C MET A 109 -9.52 17.75 -7.41
N THR A 110 -10.11 18.01 -8.57
CA THR A 110 -11.55 17.88 -8.79
C THR A 110 -11.95 16.41 -8.90
N GLU A 111 -13.24 16.10 -8.73
CA GLU A 111 -13.73 14.73 -8.91
C GLU A 111 -13.45 14.20 -10.32
N ALA A 112 -13.59 15.04 -11.35
CA ALA A 112 -13.36 14.66 -12.74
C ALA A 112 -11.89 14.29 -12.99
N GLU A 113 -10.96 15.10 -12.50
CA GLU A 113 -9.52 14.81 -12.56
C GLU A 113 -9.18 13.53 -11.80
N PHE A 114 -9.73 13.33 -10.60
CA PHE A 114 -9.53 12.11 -9.82
C PHE A 114 -9.98 10.87 -10.57
N ARG A 115 -11.20 10.91 -11.13
CA ARG A 115 -11.72 9.79 -11.93
C ARG A 115 -10.88 9.54 -13.17
N TRP A 116 -10.45 10.59 -13.85
CA TRP A 116 -9.60 10.46 -15.04
C TRP A 116 -8.26 9.83 -14.72
N GLU A 117 -7.48 10.41 -13.80
CA GLU A 117 -6.16 9.92 -13.41
C GLU A 117 -6.21 8.51 -12.83
N HIS A 118 -7.22 8.20 -11.99
CA HIS A 118 -7.41 6.85 -11.48
C HIS A 118 -7.63 5.82 -12.60
N ASN A 119 -8.39 6.19 -13.65
CA ASN A 119 -8.66 5.29 -14.77
C ASN A 119 -7.50 5.15 -15.75
N GLN A 120 -6.45 5.97 -15.66
CA GLN A 120 -5.21 5.76 -16.43
C GLN A 120 -4.37 4.60 -15.88
N ASP A 121 -4.56 4.21 -14.62
CA ASP A 121 -3.86 3.08 -13.99
C ASP A 121 -4.75 1.83 -13.99
N ALA A 122 -4.54 0.94 -14.97
CA ALA A 122 -5.28 -0.32 -15.10
C ALA A 122 -5.18 -1.20 -13.84
N MET A 123 -4.01 -1.22 -13.19
CA MET A 123 -3.81 -2.00 -11.97
C MET A 123 -4.66 -1.43 -10.84
N ALA A 124 -4.66 -0.10 -10.65
CA ALA A 124 -5.43 0.56 -9.61
C ALA A 124 -6.94 0.34 -9.81
N VAL A 125 -7.45 0.48 -11.05
CA VAL A 125 -8.86 0.26 -11.39
C VAL A 125 -9.28 -1.17 -11.04
N GLU A 126 -8.54 -2.16 -11.56
CA GLU A 126 -8.88 -3.56 -11.37
C GLU A 126 -8.81 -3.96 -9.90
N LYS A 127 -7.73 -3.60 -9.20
CA LYS A 127 -7.50 -4.00 -7.80
C LYS A 127 -8.42 -3.30 -6.82
N LEU A 128 -8.81 -2.05 -7.06
CA LEU A 128 -9.82 -1.38 -6.24
C LEU A 128 -11.17 -2.09 -6.36
N SER A 129 -11.61 -2.34 -7.60
CA SER A 129 -12.89 -2.98 -7.89
C SER A 129 -12.94 -4.43 -7.38
N GLU A 130 -11.88 -5.20 -7.59
CA GLU A 130 -11.71 -6.56 -7.06
C GLU A 130 -11.75 -6.57 -5.52
N GLY A 131 -11.03 -5.65 -4.88
CA GLY A 131 -10.97 -5.58 -3.42
C GLY A 131 -12.34 -5.39 -2.77
N ILE A 132 -13.13 -4.45 -3.29
CA ILE A 132 -14.50 -4.20 -2.81
C ILE A 132 -15.37 -5.46 -2.97
N ARG A 133 -15.31 -6.12 -4.13
CA ARG A 133 -16.09 -7.35 -4.37
C ARG A 133 -15.73 -8.47 -3.41
N LEU A 134 -14.44 -8.67 -3.15
CA LEU A 134 -13.96 -9.73 -2.24
C LEU A 134 -14.44 -9.48 -0.80
N PHE A 135 -14.33 -8.24 -0.29
CA PHE A 135 -14.86 -7.93 1.04
C PHE A 135 -16.38 -8.10 1.13
N ALA A 136 -17.13 -7.73 0.09
CA ALA A 136 -18.57 -7.96 0.06
C ALA A 136 -18.95 -9.45 0.05
N VAL A 137 -18.16 -10.30 -0.60
CA VAL A 137 -18.31 -11.76 -0.55
C VAL A 137 -18.10 -12.28 0.87
N ASP A 138 -17.02 -11.83 1.54
CA ASP A 138 -16.71 -12.30 2.90
C ASP A 138 -17.70 -11.77 3.94
N GLN A 139 -18.25 -10.56 3.74
CA GLN A 139 -19.34 -10.03 4.55
C GLN A 139 -20.59 -10.93 4.49
N ARG A 140 -21.00 -11.36 3.29
CA ARG A 140 -22.15 -12.28 3.14
C ARG A 140 -21.90 -13.64 3.79
N LYS A 141 -20.69 -14.20 3.65
CA LYS A 141 -20.34 -15.46 4.33
C LYS A 141 -20.45 -15.32 5.85
N LEU A 142 -20.05 -14.17 6.41
CA LEU A 142 -20.18 -13.89 7.83
C LEU A 142 -21.66 -13.80 8.23
N GLU A 143 -22.48 -13.11 7.44
CA GLU A 143 -23.93 -13.03 7.66
C GLU A 143 -24.60 -14.40 7.64
N ASP A 144 -24.28 -15.26 6.66
CA ASP A 144 -24.80 -16.63 6.58
C ASP A 144 -24.40 -17.47 7.81
N LEU A 145 -23.15 -17.33 8.26
CA LEU A 145 -22.63 -18.02 9.45
C LEU A 145 -23.36 -17.57 10.72
N LEU A 146 -23.66 -16.28 10.84
CA LEU A 146 -24.41 -15.73 11.98
C LEU A 146 -25.88 -16.16 11.93
N ALA A 147 -26.52 -16.11 10.76
CA ALA A 147 -27.89 -16.54 10.57
C ALA A 147 -28.10 -18.01 10.93
N ALA A 148 -27.11 -18.88 10.64
CA ALA A 148 -27.15 -20.29 11.02
C ALA A 148 -27.03 -20.54 12.54
N LYS A 149 -26.71 -19.50 13.34
CA LYS A 149 -26.55 -19.57 14.79
C LYS A 149 -27.64 -18.79 15.57
N LEU A 150 -28.53 -18.10 14.86
CA LEU A 150 -29.69 -17.38 15.41
C LEU A 150 -30.94 -18.26 15.32
#